data_AF-A0A7W0Z6L2-F1
#
_entry.id   AF-A0A7W0Z6L2-F1
#
_cell.length_a   1.000
_cell.length_b   1.000
_cell.length_c   1.000
_cell.angle_alpha   90.00
_cell.angle_beta   90.00
_cell.angle_gamma   90.00
#
_symmetry.space_group_name_H-M   'P 1'
#
loop_
_entity.id
_entity.type
_entity.pdbx_description
1 polymer ?
#
loop_
_entity_poly.entity_id
_entity_poly.type
_entity_poly.pdbx_seq_one_letter_code
_entity_poly.pdbx_strand_id
1 'polypeptide(L)' 'MADRDPPTEQRLIDTVRGPARLHIDRSDEPHGLLILGHGAGGSVTAPDLAALAAAAPRAGISVVRVEQPYR' A
#
# COMPACT_ATOMS: atom_id res chain seq x y z
N MET A 1 9.09 17.71 2.16
CA MET A 1 9.50 16.58 1.31
C MET A 1 10.12 15.55 2.23
N ALA A 2 9.29 14.87 3.01
CA ALA A 2 9.77 13.89 3.98
C ALA A 2 10.25 12.66 3.20
N ASP A 3 11.49 12.30 3.45
CA ASP A 3 12.13 11.09 2.93
C ASP A 3 11.26 9.90 3.32
N ARG A 4 10.71 9.20 2.33
CA ARG A 4 9.70 8.16 2.52
C ARG A 4 10.40 6.82 2.31
N ASP A 5 10.38 5.96 3.32
CA ASP A 5 10.83 4.59 3.11
C ASP A 5 10.05 3.98 1.94
N PRO A 6 10.74 3.44 0.92
CA PRO A 6 10.09 2.73 -0.16
C PRO A 6 9.41 1.48 0.41
N PRO A 7 8.28 1.05 -0.17
CA PRO A 7 7.63 -0.18 0.26
C PRO A 7 8.60 -1.36 0.14
N THR A 8 8.57 -2.26 1.11
CA THR A 8 9.50 -3.39 1.20
C THR A 8 9.33 -4.36 0.04
N GLU A 9 8.12 -4.45 -0.55
CA GLU A 9 7.85 -5.24 -1.75
C GLU A 9 6.85 -4.56 -2.68
N GLN A 10 6.99 -4.83 -3.99
CA GLN A 10 5.96 -4.56 -4.98
C GLN A 10 5.58 -5.81 -5.77
N ARG A 11 4.29 -5.96 -6.07
CA ARG A 11 3.77 -7.09 -6.86
C ARG A 11 2.68 -6.63 -7.82
N LEU A 12 2.66 -7.18 -9.03
CA LEU A 12 1.55 -7.01 -9.97
C LEU A 12 0.53 -8.13 -9.79
N ILE A 13 -0.75 -7.80 -9.93
CA ILE A 13 -1.85 -8.77 -9.99
C ILE A 13 -2.75 -8.45 -11.18
N ASP A 14 -3.06 -9.48 -11.97
CA ASP A 14 -3.95 -9.32 -13.11
C ASP A 14 -5.37 -9.01 -12.66
N THR A 15 -6.01 -8.08 -13.38
CA THR A 15 -7.44 -7.78 -13.22
C THR A 15 -8.09 -7.68 -14.59
N VAL A 16 -9.42 -7.75 -14.63
CA VAL A 16 -10.21 -7.55 -15.87
C VAL A 16 -10.01 -6.16 -16.51
N ARG A 17 -9.42 -5.20 -15.77
CA ARG A 17 -9.12 -3.84 -16.24
C ARG A 17 -7.63 -3.61 -16.53
N GLY A 18 -6.79 -4.65 -16.49
CA GLY A 18 -5.34 -4.56 -16.57
C GLY A 18 -4.64 -4.83 -15.24
N PRO A 19 -3.31 -4.90 -15.20
CA PRO A 19 -2.57 -5.24 -13.99
C PRO A 19 -2.66 -4.13 -12.93
N ALA A 20 -3.07 -4.47 -11.72
CA ALA A 20 -2.97 -3.59 -10.55
C ALA A 20 -1.61 -3.78 -9.88
N ARG A 21 -1.05 -2.71 -9.30
CA ARG A 21 0.23 -2.77 -8.56
C ARG A 21 -0.02 -2.69 -7.07
N LEU A 22 0.51 -3.66 -6.35
CA LEU A 22 0.49 -3.76 -4.90
C LEU A 22 1.81 -3.21 -4.36
N HIS A 23 1.74 -2.30 -3.41
CA HIS A 23 2.86 -1.86 -2.58
C HIS A 23 2.66 -2.46 -1.20
N ILE A 24 3.58 -3.33 -0.79
CA ILE A 24 3.43 -4.21 0.37
C ILE A 24 4.45 -3.81 1.43
N ASP A 25 3.93 -3.46 2.60
CA ASP A 25 4.69 -3.12 3.80
C ASP A 25 4.34 -4.19 4.86
N ARG A 26 5.23 -5.17 5.04
CA ARG A 26 4.97 -6.33 5.92
C ARG A 26 5.29 -6.00 7.37
N SER A 27 4.47 -6.53 8.26
CA SER A 27 4.82 -6.67 9.68
C SER A 27 5.63 -7.95 9.89
N ASP A 28 6.64 -7.91 10.76
CA ASP A 28 7.41 -9.09 11.16
C ASP A 28 6.58 -10.04 12.04
N GLU A 29 5.61 -9.51 12.78
CA GLU A 29 4.67 -10.26 13.64
C GLU A 29 3.21 -9.97 13.22
N PRO A 30 2.76 -10.50 12.06
CA PRO A 30 1.48 -10.11 11.49
C PRO A 30 0.29 -10.76 12.21
N HIS A 31 -0.58 -9.92 12.76
CA HIS A 31 -1.89 -10.28 13.32
C HIS A 31 -3.06 -9.79 12.45
N GLY A 32 -2.79 -9.01 11.40
CA GLY A 32 -3.80 -8.55 10.46
C GLY A 32 -3.24 -8.00 9.15
N LEU A 33 -4.13 -7.80 8.18
CA LEU A 33 -3.84 -7.23 6.88
C LEU A 33 -4.81 -6.08 6.58
N LEU A 34 -4.26 -4.92 6.25
CA LEU A 34 -5.01 -3.75 5.82
C LEU A 34 -4.75 -3.48 4.33
N ILE A 35 -5.81 -3.53 3.53
CA ILE A 35 -5.75 -3.25 2.08
C ILE A 35 -6.34 -1.87 1.83
N LEU A 36 -5.58 -1.00 1.18
CA LEU A 36 -5.92 0.41 0.95
C LEU A 36 -5.97 0.73 -0.54
N GLY A 37 -7.09 1.30 -0.97
CA GLY A 37 -7.18 2.05 -2.23
C GLY A 37 -7.06 3.55 -1.97
N HIS A 38 -6.78 4.33 -3.01
CA HIS A 38 -6.85 5.79 -2.93
C HIS A 38 -8.25 6.31 -3.30
N GLY A 39 -8.57 7.53 -2.88
CA GLY A 39 -9.77 8.24 -3.32
C GLY A 39 -9.70 8.68 -4.79
N ALA A 40 -10.79 9.23 -5.33
CA ALA A 40 -10.86 9.71 -6.71
C ALA A 40 -9.74 10.73 -7.01
N GLY A 41 -9.00 10.53 -8.12
CA GLY A 41 -7.86 11.37 -8.51
C GLY A 41 -6.64 11.29 -7.58
N GLY A 42 -6.67 10.40 -6.59
CA GLY A 42 -5.60 10.20 -5.61
C GLY A 42 -4.47 9.29 -6.10
N SER A 43 -3.59 8.95 -5.16
CA SER A 43 -2.46 8.04 -5.37
C SER A 43 -2.23 7.21 -4.11
N VAL A 44 -1.62 6.04 -4.25
CA VAL A 44 -1.07 5.24 -3.13
C VAL A 44 0.00 5.98 -2.32
N THR A 45 0.47 7.13 -2.82
CA THR A 45 1.38 8.03 -2.13
C THR A 45 0.69 9.13 -1.34
N ALA A 46 -0.65 9.14 -1.25
CA ALA A 46 -1.39 10.09 -0.43
C ALA A 46 -0.86 10.09 1.02
N PRO A 47 -0.78 11.25 1.70
CA PRO A 47 -0.09 11.36 2.99
C PRO A 47 -0.62 10.45 4.09
N ASP A 48 -1.93 10.25 4.15
CA ASP A 48 -2.61 9.35 5.08
C ASP A 48 -2.28 7.87 4.81
N LEU A 49 -2.33 7.45 3.55
CA LEU A 49 -1.97 6.08 3.14
C LEU A 49 -0.48 5.80 3.39
N ALA A 50 0.38 6.79 3.16
CA ALA A 50 1.80 6.70 3.47
C ALA A 50 2.06 6.59 4.99
N ALA A 51 1.34 7.38 5.80
CA ALA A 51 1.44 7.32 7.26
C ALA A 51 1.01 5.95 7.80
N LEU A 52 -0.10 5.39 7.28
CA LEU A 52 -0.56 4.05 7.65
C LEU A 52 0.47 2.97 7.29
N ALA A 53 1.02 3.01 6.07
CA ALA A 53 2.05 2.08 5.63
C ALA A 53 3.31 2.10 6.50
N ALA A 54 3.70 3.27 7.02
CA ALA A 54 4.86 3.40 7.89
C ALA A 54 4.58 3.01 9.36
N ALA A 55 3.36 3.18 9.84
CA ALA A 55 3.03 2.97 11.25
C ALA A 55 2.47 1.58 11.55
N ALA A 56 1.56 1.08 10.72
CA ALA A 56 0.79 -0.14 11.00
C ALA A 56 1.63 -1.42 11.08
N PRO A 57 2.71 -1.62 10.28
CA PRO A 57 3.56 -2.79 10.41
C PRO A 57 4.20 -2.94 11.80
N ARG A 58 4.57 -1.81 12.43
CA ARG A 58 5.11 -1.78 13.80
C ARG A 58 4.07 -2.16 14.87
N ALA A 59 2.79 -2.15 14.50
CA ALA A 59 1.67 -2.55 15.36
C ALA A 59 1.12 -3.95 15.00
N GLY A 60 1.85 -4.76 14.23
CA GLY A 60 1.41 -6.12 13.87
C GLY A 60 0.47 -6.17 12.66
N ILE A 61 0.28 -5.08 11.91
CA ILE A 61 -0.65 -5.03 10.77
C ILE A 61 0.13 -4.80 9.48
N SER A 62 0.14 -5.80 8.60
CA SER A 62 0.72 -5.63 7.26
C SER A 62 -0.18 -4.73 6.40
N VAL A 63 0.41 -3.87 5.59
CA VAL A 63 -0.33 -2.93 4.73
C VAL A 63 -0.08 -3.25 3.27
N VAL A 64 -1.15 -3.25 2.48
CA VAL A 64 -1.10 -3.33 1.02
C VAL A 64 -1.80 -2.11 0.45
N ARG A 65 -1.04 -1.23 -0.20
CA ARG A 65 -1.61 -0.10 -0.97
C ARG A 65 -1.73 -0.51 -2.44
N VAL A 66 -2.93 -0.36 -3.00
CA VAL A 66 -3.26 -0.82 -4.35
C VAL A 66 -3.30 0.38 -5.29
N GLU A 67 -2.35 0.43 -6.23
CA GLU A 67 -2.43 1.30 -7.39
C GLU A 67 -3.41 0.65 -8.37
N GLN A 68 -4.54 1.33 -8.59
CA GLN A 68 -5.60 0.83 -9.46
C GLN A 68 -5.10 0.78 -10.92
N PRO A 69 -5.59 -0.19 -11.74
CA PRO A 69 -5.12 -0.37 -13.11
C PRO A 69 -5.58 0.73 -14.07
N TYR A 70 -6.40 1.66 -13.60
CA TYR A 70 -6.95 2.79 -14.34
C TYR A 70 -6.48 4.10 -13.70
N ARG A 71 -6.25 5.11 -14.54
CA ARG A 71 -6.21 6.52 -14.13
C ARG A 71 -7.53 7.18 -14.44
#